data_AF-A0A852RTI8-F1
#
_entry.id   AF-A0A852RTI8-F1
#
_cell.length_a   1.000
_cell.length_b   1.000
_cell.length_c   1.000
_cell.angle_alpha   90.00
_cell.angle_beta   90.00
_cell.angle_gamma   90.00
#
_symmetry.space_group_name_H-M   'P 1'
#
loop_
_entity.id
_entity.type
_entity.pdbx_description
1 polymer ?
#
loop_
_entity_poly.entity_id
_entity_poly.type
_entity_poly.pdbx_seq_one_letter_code
_entity_poly.pdbx_strand_id
1 'polypeptide(L)'
;MSVSGLEYDAIRRSIADWQRLDQLMTGSKAALDAASTAGLPPSAQPAGTLFLERWSGFAGESAVIARGFADALTAASDDYLTTDDSVDQRFAELDGRLGPER
;
A
#
# COMPACT_ATOMS: atom_id res chain seq x y z
N MET A 1 -21.66 0.12 -13.99
CA MET A 1 -20.54 0.11 -13.04
C MET A 1 -20.92 1.09 -11.93
N SER A 2 -21.11 0.61 -10.70
CA SER A 2 -21.54 1.48 -9.58
C SER A 2 -20.40 2.40 -9.15
N VAL A 3 -20.71 3.57 -8.59
CA VAL A 3 -19.72 4.50 -8.00
C VAL A 3 -18.83 3.76 -6.98
N SER A 4 -19.44 2.88 -6.17
CA SER A 4 -18.73 2.03 -5.20
C SER A 4 -17.72 1.08 -5.85
N GLY A 5 -17.98 0.59 -7.06
CA GLY A 5 -17.05 -0.30 -7.78
C GLY A 5 -15.82 0.43 -8.32
N LEU A 6 -15.97 1.68 -8.77
CA LEU A 6 -14.86 2.51 -9.22
C LEU A 6 -13.96 2.94 -8.04
N GLU A 7 -14.56 3.25 -6.90
CA GLU A 7 -13.83 3.59 -5.67
C GLU A 7 -13.06 2.38 -5.13
N TYR A 8 -13.66 1.19 -5.17
CA TYR A 8 -13.03 -0.05 -4.76
C TYR A 8 -11.81 -0.42 -5.64
N ASP A 9 -11.93 -0.29 -6.96
CA ASP A 9 -10.80 -0.51 -7.89
C ASP A 9 -9.66 0.50 -7.67
N ALA A 10 -10.00 1.76 -7.33
CA ALA A 10 -9.02 2.78 -6.99
C ALA A 10 -8.28 2.46 -5.68
N ILE A 11 -8.99 1.98 -4.65
CA ILE A 11 -8.40 1.55 -3.38
C ILE A 11 -7.47 0.36 -3.60
N ARG A 12 -7.90 -0.66 -4.34
CA ARG A 12 -7.05 -1.82 -4.67
C ARG A 12 -5.77 -1.42 -5.40
N ARG A 13 -5.88 -0.50 -6.37
CA ARG A 13 -4.71 0.02 -7.08
C ARG A 13 -3.76 0.77 -6.14
N SER A 14 -4.32 1.62 -5.28
CA SER A 14 -3.55 2.36 -4.27
C SER A 14 -2.78 1.41 -3.35
N ILE A 15 -3.42 0.35 -2.83
CA ILE A 15 -2.77 -0.68 -1.99
C ILE A 15 -1.56 -1.27 -2.72
N ALA A 16 -1.74 -1.70 -3.98
CA ALA A 16 -0.65 -2.29 -4.76
C ALA A 16 0.51 -1.31 -5.02
N ASP A 17 0.21 -0.03 -5.24
CA ASP A 17 1.23 1.00 -5.47
C ASP A 17 2.02 1.30 -4.18
N TRP A 18 1.37 1.35 -3.02
CA TRP A 18 2.05 1.51 -1.72
C TRP A 18 2.91 0.29 -1.35
N GLN A 19 2.43 -0.92 -1.62
CA GLN A 19 3.22 -2.14 -1.46
C GLN A 19 4.45 -2.15 -2.37
N ARG A 20 4.30 -1.69 -3.62
CA ARG A 20 5.44 -1.56 -4.53
C ARG A 20 6.43 -0.52 -4.04
N LEU A 21 5.97 0.60 -3.49
CA LEU A 21 6.84 1.62 -2.91
C LEU A 21 7.66 1.09 -1.73
N ASP A 22 7.02 0.36 -0.81
CA ASP A 22 7.69 -0.34 0.29
C ASP A 22 8.80 -1.28 -0.22
N GLN A 23 8.49 -2.10 -1.23
CA GLN A 23 9.47 -2.99 -1.85
C GLN A 23 10.64 -2.24 -2.50
N LEU A 24 10.38 -1.14 -3.22
CA LEU A 24 11.40 -0.32 -3.84
C LEU A 24 12.32 0.35 -2.80
N MET A 25 11.74 0.87 -1.73
CA MET A 25 12.49 1.50 -0.64
C MET A 25 13.34 0.48 0.12
N THR A 26 12.74 -0.65 0.52
CA THR A 26 13.47 -1.73 1.20
C THR A 26 14.58 -2.31 0.33
N GLY A 27 14.30 -2.55 -0.96
CA GLY A 27 15.27 -3.11 -1.90
C GLY A 27 16.43 -2.17 -2.22
N SER A 28 16.14 -0.90 -2.49
CA SER A 28 17.18 0.11 -2.74
C SER A 28 18.04 0.37 -1.50
N LYS A 29 17.44 0.41 -0.31
CA LYS A 29 18.18 0.47 0.96
C LYS A 29 19.14 -0.70 1.08
N ALA A 30 18.66 -1.94 0.92
CA ALA A 30 19.50 -3.13 1.04
C ALA A 30 20.66 -3.15 0.03
N ALA A 31 20.38 -2.75 -1.22
CA ALA A 31 21.41 -2.67 -2.26
C ALA A 31 22.48 -1.61 -1.95
N LEU A 32 22.07 -0.46 -1.40
CA LEU A 32 22.96 0.66 -1.12
C LEU A 32 23.68 0.55 0.23
N ASP A 33 23.12 -0.13 1.22
CA ASP A 33 23.81 -0.44 2.48
C ASP A 33 25.07 -1.29 2.23
N ALA A 34 25.09 -2.11 1.17
CA ALA A 34 26.25 -2.87 0.74
C ALA A 34 27.20 -2.09 -0.20
N ALA A 35 26.80 -0.90 -0.65
CA ALA A 35 27.56 -0.12 -1.63
C ALA A 35 28.72 0.64 -0.97
N SER A 36 29.78 0.86 -1.74
CA SER A 36 30.95 1.64 -1.33
C SER A 36 31.17 2.84 -2.25
N THR A 37 31.61 3.96 -1.67
CA THR A 37 32.00 5.16 -2.42
C THR A 37 33.43 5.10 -2.96
N ALA A 38 34.18 4.03 -2.67
CA ALA A 38 35.58 3.90 -3.09
C ALA A 38 35.79 3.93 -4.62
N GLY A 39 34.75 3.57 -5.39
CA GLY A 39 34.77 3.65 -6.86
C GLY A 39 34.49 5.05 -7.43
N LEU A 40 34.11 6.02 -6.59
CA LEU A 40 33.83 7.40 -7.01
C LEU A 40 35.11 8.25 -7.03
N PRO A 41 35.18 9.29 -7.90
CA PRO A 41 36.24 10.29 -7.85
C PRO A 41 36.35 10.91 -6.44
N PRO A 42 37.55 11.25 -5.94
CA PRO A 42 37.73 11.79 -4.58
C PRO A 42 36.85 13.01 -4.26
N SER A 43 36.59 13.86 -5.25
CA SER A 43 35.72 15.03 -5.11
C SER A 43 34.24 14.68 -4.86
N ALA A 44 33.80 13.49 -5.26
CA ALA A 44 32.41 13.03 -5.13
C ALA A 44 32.18 12.10 -3.93
N GLN A 45 33.25 11.54 -3.35
CA GLN A 45 33.15 10.60 -2.21
C GLN A 45 32.40 11.19 -1.01
N PRO A 46 32.61 12.45 -0.58
CA PRO A 46 31.87 13.00 0.56
C PRO A 46 30.36 13.08 0.30
N ALA A 47 29.97 13.49 -0.91
CA ALA A 47 28.56 13.55 -1.31
C ALA A 47 27.94 12.16 -1.40
N GLY A 48 28.68 11.17 -1.92
CA GLY A 48 28.24 9.78 -1.97
C GLY A 48 28.02 9.20 -0.58
N THR A 49 28.94 9.44 0.37
CA THR A 49 28.82 8.92 1.73
C THR A 49 27.60 9.53 2.44
N LEU A 50 27.42 10.85 2.31
CA LEU A 50 26.24 11.52 2.87
C LEU A 50 24.94 10.99 2.25
N PHE A 51 24.92 10.76 0.94
CA PHE A 51 23.75 10.18 0.27
C PHE A 51 23.42 8.80 0.83
N LEU A 52 24.39 7.89 0.94
CA LEU A 52 24.15 6.53 1.45
C LEU A 52 23.59 6.54 2.88
N GLU A 53 24.19 7.35 3.76
CA GLU A 53 23.74 7.50 5.15
C GLU A 53 22.29 8.02 5.23
N ARG A 54 21.98 9.09 4.49
CA ARG A 54 20.65 9.71 4.51
C ARG A 54 19.60 8.85 3.83
N TRP A 55 19.95 8.21 2.72
CA TRP A 55 19.06 7.32 2.00
C TRP A 55 18.65 6.13 2.87
N SER A 56 19.58 5.52 3.60
CA SER A 56 19.28 4.35 4.42
C SER A 56 18.18 4.64 5.47
N GLY A 57 18.29 5.78 6.18
CA GLY A 57 17.27 6.22 7.13
C GLY A 57 15.94 6.56 6.44
N PHE A 58 15.98 7.41 5.42
CA PHE A 58 14.79 7.85 4.70
C PHE A 58 14.01 6.68 4.08
N ALA A 59 14.70 5.78 3.38
CA ALA A 59 14.08 4.63 2.72
C ALA A 59 13.51 3.64 3.75
N GLY A 60 14.22 3.40 4.86
CA GLY A 60 13.72 2.53 5.93
C GLY A 60 12.44 3.06 6.57
N GLU A 61 12.41 4.32 6.97
CA GLU A 61 11.22 4.95 7.56
C GLU A 61 10.06 5.03 6.56
N SER A 62 10.34 5.44 5.31
CA SER A 62 9.32 5.55 4.27
C SER A 62 8.70 4.19 3.91
N ALA A 63 9.49 3.11 3.91
CA ALA A 63 9.00 1.76 3.68
C ALA A 63 7.99 1.32 4.75
N VAL A 64 8.31 1.57 6.03
CA VAL A 64 7.40 1.27 7.15
C VAL A 64 6.09 2.04 7.04
N ILE A 65 6.16 3.32 6.71
CA ILE A 65 4.97 4.16 6.51
C ILE A 65 4.12 3.64 5.34
N ALA A 66 4.74 3.35 4.20
CA ALA A 66 4.05 2.84 3.01
C ALA A 66 3.33 1.51 3.30
N ARG A 67 4.02 0.58 3.98
CA ARG A 67 3.43 -0.70 4.39
C ARG A 67 2.25 -0.50 5.34
N GLY A 68 2.44 0.28 6.41
CA GLY A 68 1.37 0.53 7.38
C GLY A 68 0.14 1.20 6.75
N PHE A 69 0.33 2.07 5.75
CA PHE A 69 -0.79 2.67 5.03
C PHE A 69 -1.49 1.67 4.09
N ALA A 70 -0.74 0.80 3.39
CA ALA A 70 -1.33 -0.28 2.60
C ALA A 70 -2.13 -1.26 3.47
N ASP A 71 -1.65 -1.59 4.67
CA ASP A 71 -2.34 -2.44 5.63
C ASP A 71 -3.65 -1.78 6.10
N ALA A 72 -3.62 -0.48 6.41
CA ALA A 72 -4.81 0.28 6.81
C ALA A 72 -5.86 0.34 5.69
N LEU A 73 -5.43 0.55 4.43
CA LEU A 73 -6.32 0.54 3.27
C LEU A 73 -6.93 -0.85 3.03
N THR A 74 -6.15 -1.91 3.26
CA THR A 74 -6.62 -3.29 3.14
C THR A 74 -7.70 -3.58 4.19
N ALA A 75 -7.44 -3.23 5.45
CA ALA A 75 -8.42 -3.38 6.53
C ALA A 75 -9.72 -2.62 6.24
N ALA A 76 -9.63 -1.37 5.77
CA ALA A 76 -10.80 -0.59 5.39
C ALA A 76 -11.57 -1.23 4.22
N SER A 77 -10.88 -1.75 3.21
CA SER A 77 -11.48 -2.47 2.08
C SER A 77 -12.24 -3.72 2.54
N ASP A 78 -11.67 -4.50 3.45
CA ASP A 78 -12.28 -5.73 3.97
C ASP A 78 -13.52 -5.43 4.83
N ASP A 79 -13.50 -4.34 5.60
CA ASP A 79 -14.65 -3.86 6.38
C ASP A 79 -15.82 -3.44 5.47
N TYR A 80 -15.54 -2.76 4.34
CA TYR A 80 -16.56 -2.40 3.36
C TYR A 80 -17.22 -3.64 2.75
N LEU A 81 -16.44 -4.62 2.31
CA LEU A 81 -16.97 -5.86 1.74
C LEU A 81 -17.82 -6.63 2.74
N THR A 82 -17.35 -6.76 3.98
CA THR A 82 -18.10 -7.45 5.04
C THR A 82 -19.42 -6.75 5.34
N THR A 83 -19.42 -5.41 5.33
CA THR A 83 -20.63 -4.61 5.55
C THR A 83 -21.62 -4.79 4.41
N ASP A 84 -21.17 -4.72 3.16
CA ASP A 84 -22.02 -4.94 1.97
C ASP A 84 -22.64 -6.34 1.96
N ASP A 85 -21.83 -7.39 2.19
CA ASP A 85 -22.31 -8.78 2.27
C ASP A 85 -23.40 -8.95 3.35
N SER A 86 -23.23 -8.27 4.50
CA SER A 86 -24.21 -8.31 5.60
C SER A 86 -25.52 -7.59 5.27
N VAL A 87 -25.46 -6.53 4.47
CA VAL A 87 -26.64 -5.77 4.02
C VAL A 87 -27.40 -6.56 2.97
N ASP A 88 -26.69 -7.16 2.00
CA ASP A 88 -27.29 -7.98 0.95
C ASP A 88 -28.01 -9.21 1.54
N GLN A 89 -27.41 -9.88 2.53
CA GLN A 89 -28.07 -10.97 3.24
C GLN A 89 -29.35 -10.53 3.94
N ARG A 90 -29.33 -9.39 4.64
CA ARG A 90 -30.53 -8.87 5.32
C ARG A 90 -31.63 -8.46 4.34
N PHE A 91 -31.26 -7.88 3.21
CA PHE A 91 -32.22 -7.55 2.15
C PHE A 91 -32.83 -8.80 1.53
N ALA A 92 -32.02 -9.83 1.23
CA ALA A 92 -32.51 -11.10 0.72
C ALA A 92 -33.44 -11.82 1.72
N GLU A 93 -33.13 -11.77 3.01
CA GLU A 93 -34.00 -12.29 4.07
C GLU A 93 -35.33 -11.52 4.18
N LEU A 94 -35.29 -10.19 4.06
CA LEU A 94 -36.50 -9.34 4.07
C LEU A 94 -37.37 -9.59 2.84
N ASP A 95 -36.78 -9.64 1.65
CA ASP A 95 -37.48 -9.90 0.39
C ASP A 95 -38.11 -11.30 0.37
N GLY A 96 -37.34 -12.32 0.80
CA GLY A 96 -37.83 -13.68 0.97
C GLY A 96 -38.96 -13.81 2.01
N ARG A 97 -39.02 -12.92 3.01
CA ARG A 97 -40.11 -12.85 4.00
C ARG A 97 -41.35 -12.11 3.50
N LEU A 98 -41.20 -11.16 2.59
CA LEU A 98 -42.33 -10.39 2.03
C LEU A 98 -43.05 -11.18 0.93
N GLY A 99 -42.40 -12.17 0.33
CA GLY A 99 -42.98 -13.04 -0.70
C GLY A 99 -43.13 -12.31 -2.04
N PRO A 100 -43.20 -13.04 -3.18
CA PRO A 100 -43.26 -12.41 -4.49
C PRO A 100 -44.50 -11.51 -4.59
N GLU A 101 -44.31 -10.27 -5.05
CA GLU A 101 -45.39 -9.34 -5.38
C GLU A 101 -46.39 -10.07 -6.29
N ARG A 102 -47.64 -10.17 -5.83
CA ARG A 102 -48.75 -10.77 -6.58
C ARG A 102 -49.34 -9.78 -7.56
#